data_AF-A0A2V2EWC7-F1
#
_entry.id   AF-A0A2V2EWC7-F1
#
_cell.length_a   1.000
_cell.length_b   1.000
_cell.length_c   1.000
_cell.angle_alpha   90.00
_cell.angle_beta   90.00
_cell.angle_gamma   90.00
#
_symmetry.space_group_name_H-M   'P 1'
#
loop_
_entity.id
_entity.type
_entity.pdbx_description
1 polymer ?
#
loop_
_entity_poly.entity_id
_entity_poly.type
_entity_poly.pdbx_seq_one_letter_code
_entity_poly.pdbx_strand_id
1 'polypeptide(L)'
;GCLSVGQELVLKREKENAYDNNAIAVYADGKHLGYLKRELAHHLAPCFDRNVAYTANISQITGLDKNTLGVNIFIRREKEFSCVDERSLLAKRKAEISALNINEQKKLIKQEILGEYDYRDKQKEALAALQKGENVFCIMGTGRGKSAIFQSYSAYLALSQKKRTVIVYPLRSLVNDQYNRMAERLSHLGLDVVKATGEINTEERAELYRRLKNNEADVILTTPEFFCCNQKTVFAEAQIGFVVLDEAHHLADRRSGYKRIVSLLKEFKGQILALTATMPAEIWAKIGDSLHFDELIIDGHIRENLILDDCRGVKEKIAWLSELLAEDEKTIVYVNSRRKAVEIAQSLRDRCGDERLKRKICYYHGGLEASDRKMIEKDFREGILSFIISTSAFGEGIDIGDIKHVVLYHLSFSCEEYNQLAGRAGRNGEKAYIHLLYNERDKNLNELLLSENCPNRELLVAFYKALRALGRKGEITLTNAQLAQHTKGIKNISENAVSHWLGIFEELNFLSRETSGSKRTIIINEKPSKTDLEESLRYTEGIAEREEYDKYAELAFIKDTDKLLEAINRPIFPHSINN
;
A
#
# COMPACT_ATOMS: atom_id res chain seq x y z
N GLY A 1 -40.64 -28.72 -11.99
CA GLY A 1 -41.18 -27.96 -10.85
C GLY A 1 -41.27 -26.53 -11.30
N CYS A 2 -42.28 -25.78 -10.87
CA CYS A 2 -42.33 -24.36 -11.19
C CYS A 2 -41.20 -23.68 -10.40
N LEU A 3 -40.19 -23.15 -11.09
CA LEU A 3 -39.15 -22.36 -10.46
C LEU A 3 -39.75 -21.02 -10.02
N SER A 4 -39.36 -20.50 -8.85
CA SER A 4 -39.82 -19.20 -8.36
C SER A 4 -38.65 -18.25 -8.07
N VAL A 5 -38.86 -16.95 -8.23
CA VAL A 5 -37.88 -15.94 -7.82
C VAL A 5 -37.73 -15.98 -6.30
N GLY A 6 -36.48 -15.99 -5.82
CA GLY A 6 -36.12 -16.16 -4.42
C GLY A 6 -35.92 -17.61 -3.99
N GLN A 7 -36.18 -18.60 -4.86
CA GLN A 7 -35.94 -20.01 -4.55
C GLN A 7 -34.44 -20.29 -4.36
N GLU A 8 -34.12 -21.04 -3.31
CA GLU A 8 -32.76 -21.46 -3.00
C GLU A 8 -32.28 -22.57 -3.93
N LEU A 9 -31.00 -22.46 -4.32
CA LEU A 9 -30.32 -23.35 -5.23
C LEU A 9 -29.11 -23.97 -4.55
N VAL A 10 -28.85 -25.24 -4.85
CA VAL A 10 -27.67 -25.95 -4.38
C VAL A 10 -26.64 -25.99 -5.51
N LEU A 11 -25.44 -25.51 -5.23
CA LEU A 11 -24.30 -25.56 -6.14
C LEU A 11 -23.39 -26.74 -5.77
N LYS A 12 -23.06 -27.59 -6.73
CA LYS A 12 -22.22 -28.78 -6.51
C LYS A 12 -21.02 -28.78 -7.45
N ARG A 13 -19.83 -28.83 -6.87
CA ARG A 13 -18.56 -28.93 -7.60
C ARG A 13 -18.37 -30.32 -8.20
N GLU A 14 -18.12 -30.39 -9.51
CA GLU A 14 -17.83 -31.65 -10.24
C GLU A 14 -16.44 -31.62 -10.89
N LYS A 15 -15.41 -32.07 -10.15
CA LYS A 15 -14.01 -32.05 -10.62
C LYS A 15 -13.74 -32.98 -11.80
N GLU A 16 -14.49 -34.07 -11.89
CA GLU A 16 -14.31 -35.14 -12.88
C GLU A 16 -15.27 -35.02 -14.08
N ASN A 17 -15.88 -33.84 -14.27
CA ASN A 17 -16.77 -33.62 -15.40
C ASN A 17 -15.99 -33.69 -16.73
N ALA A 18 -16.45 -34.55 -17.65
CA ALA A 18 -15.76 -34.88 -18.89
C ALA A 18 -15.59 -33.72 -19.88
N TYR A 19 -16.33 -32.62 -19.70
CA TYR A 19 -16.35 -31.48 -20.63
C TYR A 19 -15.70 -30.21 -20.07
N ASP A 20 -15.73 -30.03 -18.73
CA ASP A 20 -15.12 -28.90 -18.04
C ASP A 20 -14.70 -29.31 -16.63
N ASN A 21 -13.39 -29.35 -16.37
CA ASN A 21 -12.87 -29.69 -15.06
C ASN A 21 -13.22 -28.66 -13.97
N ASN A 22 -13.72 -27.48 -14.33
CA ASN A 22 -14.25 -26.46 -13.40
C ASN A 22 -15.76 -26.51 -13.24
N ALA A 23 -16.45 -27.53 -13.78
CA ALA A 23 -17.91 -27.62 -13.75
C ALA A 23 -18.47 -27.49 -12.32
N ILE A 24 -19.52 -26.67 -12.22
CA ILE A 24 -20.34 -26.50 -11.02
C ILE A 24 -21.80 -26.70 -11.47
N ALA A 25 -22.40 -27.80 -11.02
CA ALA A 25 -23.79 -28.16 -11.27
C ALA A 25 -24.73 -27.38 -10.35
N VAL A 26 -25.90 -27.00 -10.86
CA VAL A 26 -26.93 -26.22 -10.17
C VAL A 26 -28.17 -27.08 -9.98
N TYR A 27 -28.67 -27.14 -8.75
CA TYR A 27 -29.86 -27.91 -8.39
C TYR A 27 -30.92 -27.03 -7.72
N ALA A 28 -32.20 -27.35 -7.96
CA ALA A 28 -33.35 -26.82 -7.22
C ALA A 28 -34.23 -27.99 -6.76
N ASP A 29 -34.57 -28.06 -5.48
CA ASP A 29 -35.37 -29.15 -4.88
C ASP A 29 -34.89 -30.56 -5.27
N GLY A 30 -33.56 -30.74 -5.34
CA GLY A 30 -32.91 -32.00 -5.75
C GLY A 30 -32.93 -32.30 -7.25
N LYS A 31 -33.50 -31.43 -8.10
CA LYS A 31 -33.48 -31.57 -9.56
C LYS A 31 -32.35 -30.76 -10.18
N HIS A 32 -31.58 -31.40 -11.06
CA HIS A 32 -30.50 -30.76 -11.80
C HIS A 32 -31.07 -29.79 -12.84
N LEU A 33 -30.70 -28.52 -12.75
CA LEU A 33 -31.12 -27.47 -13.67
C LEU A 33 -30.13 -27.26 -14.82
N GLY A 34 -28.85 -27.53 -14.58
CA GLY A 34 -27.77 -27.31 -15.52
C GLY A 34 -26.49 -26.88 -14.81
N TYR A 35 -25.54 -26.33 -15.57
CA TYR A 35 -24.25 -25.89 -15.03
C TYR A 35 -24.14 -24.36 -15.04
N LEU A 36 -23.30 -23.82 -14.15
CA LEU A 36 -22.89 -22.42 -14.23
C LEU A 36 -22.16 -22.18 -15.55
N LYS A 37 -22.25 -20.95 -16.08
CA LYS A 37 -21.47 -20.53 -17.25
C LYS A 37 -19.99 -20.77 -16.99
N ARG A 38 -19.28 -21.30 -17.99
CA ARG A 38 -17.86 -21.69 -17.91
C ARG A 38 -16.95 -20.63 -17.28
N GLU A 39 -17.12 -19.37 -17.66
CA GLU A 39 -16.35 -18.24 -17.12
C GLU A 39 -16.56 -18.09 -15.60
N LEU A 40 -17.82 -18.15 -15.15
CA LEU A 40 -18.16 -18.05 -13.73
C LEU A 40 -17.70 -19.29 -12.96
N ALA A 41 -17.85 -20.48 -13.55
CA ALA A 41 -17.43 -21.74 -12.97
C ALA A 41 -15.90 -21.77 -12.78
N HIS A 42 -15.14 -21.24 -13.74
CA HIS A 42 -13.68 -21.12 -13.65
C HIS A 42 -13.22 -20.24 -12.46
N HIS A 43 -13.95 -19.16 -12.17
CA HIS A 43 -13.63 -18.29 -11.02
C HIS A 43 -14.07 -18.89 -9.67
N LEU A 44 -15.19 -19.62 -9.63
CA LEU A 44 -15.73 -20.16 -8.38
C LEU A 44 -15.16 -21.54 -8.01
N ALA A 45 -14.75 -22.35 -8.99
CA ALA A 45 -14.24 -23.71 -8.76
C ALA A 45 -13.07 -23.77 -7.77
N PRO A 46 -12.03 -22.92 -7.86
CA PRO A 46 -10.95 -22.89 -6.87
C PRO A 46 -11.42 -22.58 -5.45
N CYS A 47 -12.51 -21.82 -5.30
CA CYS A 47 -13.09 -21.49 -4.00
C CYS A 47 -13.90 -22.66 -3.42
N PHE A 48 -14.69 -23.35 -4.25
CA PHE A 48 -15.35 -24.60 -3.84
C PHE A 48 -14.32 -25.67 -3.43
N ASP A 49 -13.18 -25.73 -4.13
CA ASP A 49 -12.09 -26.67 -3.81
C ASP A 49 -11.42 -26.38 -2.46
N ARG A 50 -11.59 -25.16 -1.93
CA ARG A 50 -11.17 -24.72 -0.59
C ARG A 50 -12.31 -24.76 0.45
N ASN A 51 -13.40 -25.46 0.17
CA ASN A 51 -14.59 -25.57 1.03
C ASN A 51 -15.25 -24.23 1.37
N VAL A 52 -15.15 -23.23 0.48
CA VAL A 52 -15.87 -21.97 0.64
C VAL A 52 -17.35 -22.22 0.37
N ALA A 53 -18.20 -21.90 1.35
CA ALA A 53 -19.64 -22.03 1.21
C ALA A 53 -20.26 -20.85 0.43
N TYR A 54 -21.26 -21.16 -0.38
CA TYR A 54 -21.99 -20.20 -1.19
C TYR A 54 -23.48 -20.49 -1.06
N THR A 55 -24.27 -19.44 -0.85
CA THR A 55 -25.71 -19.48 -1.07
C THR A 55 -25.99 -19.04 -2.50
N ALA A 56 -26.96 -19.68 -3.14
CA ALA A 56 -27.41 -19.31 -4.46
C ALA A 56 -28.92 -19.23 -4.46
N ASN A 57 -29.49 -18.15 -5.02
CA ASN A 57 -30.94 -17.99 -5.14
C ASN A 57 -31.31 -17.54 -6.54
N ILE A 58 -32.51 -17.90 -6.99
CA ILE A 58 -33.05 -17.42 -8.26
C ILE A 58 -33.36 -15.93 -8.14
N SER A 59 -32.61 -15.09 -8.85
CA SER A 59 -32.82 -13.63 -8.87
C SER A 59 -33.87 -13.21 -9.90
N GLN A 60 -33.94 -13.92 -11.02
CA GLN A 60 -34.90 -13.65 -12.09
C GLN A 60 -35.06 -14.89 -12.95
N ILE A 61 -36.28 -15.13 -13.43
CA ILE A 61 -36.58 -16.13 -14.45
C ILE A 61 -36.92 -15.39 -15.74
N THR A 62 -36.31 -15.81 -16.84
CA THR A 62 -36.39 -15.19 -18.16
C THR A 62 -36.77 -16.23 -19.22
N GLY A 63 -37.38 -15.78 -20.31
CA GLY A 63 -37.86 -16.65 -21.39
C GLY A 63 -39.33 -17.05 -21.20
N LEU A 64 -40.19 -16.55 -22.09
CA LEU A 64 -41.62 -16.88 -22.17
C LEU A 64 -41.95 -17.63 -23.46
N ASP A 65 -41.03 -18.48 -23.95
CA ASP A 65 -41.29 -19.37 -25.08
C ASP A 65 -41.03 -20.82 -24.72
N LYS A 66 -41.99 -21.67 -25.11
CA LYS A 66 -42.49 -22.84 -24.38
C LYS A 66 -41.55 -24.02 -24.10
N ASN A 67 -40.24 -23.94 -24.38
CA ASN A 67 -39.35 -25.10 -24.23
C ASN A 67 -38.02 -24.86 -23.47
N THR A 68 -37.64 -23.63 -23.13
CA THR A 68 -36.41 -23.37 -22.35
C THR A 68 -36.57 -22.13 -21.47
N LEU A 69 -36.24 -22.25 -20.19
CA LEU A 69 -36.24 -21.15 -19.22
C LEU A 69 -34.80 -20.72 -18.93
N GLY A 70 -34.51 -19.43 -19.03
CA GLY A 70 -33.26 -18.85 -18.56
C GLY A 70 -33.40 -18.45 -17.08
N VAL A 71 -32.45 -18.84 -16.24
CA VAL A 71 -32.47 -18.54 -14.81
C VAL A 71 -31.26 -17.67 -14.48
N ASN A 72 -31.51 -16.45 -14.00
CA ASN A 72 -30.46 -15.61 -13.43
C ASN A 72 -30.31 -15.94 -11.95
N ILE A 73 -29.09 -16.27 -11.54
CA ILE A 73 -28.79 -16.73 -10.19
C ILE A 73 -27.96 -15.65 -9.49
N PHE A 74 -28.36 -15.31 -8.26
CA PHE A 74 -27.51 -14.53 -7.38
C PHE A 74 -26.74 -15.48 -6.48
N ILE A 75 -25.42 -15.53 -6.64
CA ILE A 75 -24.52 -16.34 -5.83
C ILE A 75 -23.84 -15.42 -4.83
N ARG A 76 -24.05 -15.69 -3.54
CA ARG A 76 -23.43 -14.98 -2.45
C ARG A 76 -22.47 -15.93 -1.75
N ARG A 77 -21.22 -15.51 -1.62
CA ARG A 77 -20.28 -16.16 -0.72
C ARG A 77 -20.87 -16.08 0.69
N GLU A 78 -21.16 -17.23 1.30
CA GLU A 78 -21.36 -17.22 2.75
C GLU A 78 -20.06 -16.72 3.35
N LYS A 79 -20.14 -15.76 4.29
CA LYS A 79 -18.94 -15.20 4.90
C LYS A 79 -18.04 -16.37 5.29
N GLU A 80 -16.83 -16.35 4.74
CA GLU A 80 -15.75 -17.27 5.02
C GLU A 80 -15.57 -17.41 6.55
N PHE A 81 -14.92 -18.50 6.98
CA PHE A 81 -14.33 -18.67 8.31
C PHE A 81 -14.25 -17.36 9.09
N SER A 82 -14.97 -17.30 10.21
CA SER A 82 -15.22 -16.05 10.89
C SER A 82 -13.91 -15.29 11.13
N CYS A 83 -13.89 -13.96 11.04
CA CYS A 83 -12.73 -13.15 11.46
C CYS A 83 -12.30 -13.44 12.92
N VAL A 84 -13.19 -14.08 13.69
CA VAL A 84 -12.94 -14.61 15.03
C VAL A 84 -11.97 -15.80 14.99
N ASP A 85 -12.03 -16.66 13.97
CA ASP A 85 -11.16 -17.84 13.81
C ASP A 85 -9.72 -17.46 13.46
N GLU A 86 -9.49 -16.54 12.52
CA GLU A 86 -8.13 -16.04 12.21
C GLU A 86 -7.50 -15.34 13.42
N ARG A 87 -8.26 -14.48 14.11
CA ARG A 87 -7.77 -13.78 15.31
C ARG A 87 -7.49 -14.74 16.46
N SER A 88 -8.32 -15.77 16.61
CA SER A 88 -8.10 -16.84 17.59
C SER A 88 -6.81 -17.62 17.28
N LEU A 89 -6.54 -17.91 16.01
CA LEU A 89 -5.29 -18.55 15.56
C LEU A 89 -4.07 -17.67 15.84
N LEU A 90 -4.13 -16.37 15.50
CA LEU A 90 -3.06 -15.42 15.81
C LEU A 90 -2.80 -15.33 17.31
N ALA A 91 -3.85 -15.17 18.12
CA ALA A 91 -3.75 -15.09 19.57
C ALA A 91 -3.13 -16.37 20.18
N LYS A 92 -3.53 -17.54 19.69
CA LYS A 92 -2.94 -18.83 20.11
C LYS A 92 -1.45 -18.89 19.74
N ARG A 93 -1.10 -18.56 18.51
CA ARG A 93 0.29 -18.58 18.03
C ARG A 93 1.17 -17.60 18.82
N LYS A 94 0.66 -16.41 19.09
CA LYS A 94 1.34 -15.40 19.91
C LYS A 94 1.58 -15.91 21.32
N ALA A 95 0.59 -16.56 21.94
CA ALA A 95 0.72 -17.12 23.28
C ALA A 95 1.77 -18.22 23.33
N GLU A 96 1.81 -19.11 22.32
CA GLU A 96 2.85 -20.15 22.18
C GLU A 96 4.26 -19.54 22.13
N ILE A 97 4.47 -18.53 21.28
CA ILE A 97 5.78 -17.90 21.11
C ILE A 97 6.16 -17.06 22.34
N SER A 98 5.19 -16.36 22.94
CA SER A 98 5.42 -15.53 24.14
C SER A 98 5.81 -16.37 25.36
N ALA A 99 5.47 -17.67 25.38
CA ALA A 99 5.84 -18.60 26.44
C ALA A 99 7.29 -19.12 26.31
N LEU A 100 7.94 -18.94 25.15
CA LEU A 100 9.34 -19.31 24.93
C LEU A 100 10.29 -18.37 25.68
N ASN A 101 11.54 -18.78 25.88
CA ASN A 101 12.53 -17.89 26.47
C ASN A 101 12.94 -16.77 25.49
N ILE A 102 13.53 -15.67 26.00
CA ILE A 102 13.85 -14.48 25.20
C ILE A 102 14.78 -14.80 24.01
N ASN A 103 15.72 -15.74 24.17
CA ASN A 103 16.65 -16.10 23.10
C ASN A 103 15.96 -16.86 21.97
N GLU A 104 15.04 -17.76 22.31
CA GLU A 104 14.19 -18.46 21.34
C GLU A 104 13.27 -17.50 20.59
N GLN A 105 12.64 -16.56 21.30
CA GLN A 105 11.84 -15.51 20.68
C GLN A 105 12.67 -14.68 19.68
N LYS A 106 13.85 -14.20 20.10
CA LYS A 106 14.77 -13.45 19.22
C LYS A 106 15.20 -14.25 17.99
N LYS A 107 15.43 -15.57 18.14
CA LYS A 107 15.77 -16.46 17.03
C LYS A 107 14.63 -16.57 16.02
N LEU A 108 13.39 -16.79 16.47
CA LEU A 108 12.21 -16.87 15.61
C LEU A 108 11.95 -15.53 14.90
N ILE A 109 12.05 -14.42 15.63
CA ILE A 109 11.91 -13.07 15.06
C ILE A 109 12.95 -12.84 13.95
N LYS A 110 14.22 -13.17 14.20
CA LYS A 110 15.28 -13.06 13.18
C LYS A 110 14.97 -13.92 11.96
N GLN A 111 14.58 -15.18 12.17
CA GLN A 111 14.27 -16.11 11.09
C GLN A 111 13.09 -15.60 10.24
N GLU A 112 12.07 -15.02 10.85
CA GLU A 112 10.93 -14.49 10.11
C GLU A 112 11.27 -13.21 9.33
N ILE A 113 12.14 -12.36 9.87
CA ILE A 113 12.44 -11.04 9.28
C ILE A 113 13.58 -11.10 8.27
N LEU A 114 14.59 -11.92 8.54
CA LEU A 114 15.83 -12.02 7.75
C LEU A 114 16.05 -13.42 7.15
N GLY A 115 15.26 -14.43 7.51
CA GLY A 115 15.52 -15.81 7.06
C GLY A 115 16.85 -16.33 7.59
N GLU A 116 17.67 -16.85 6.68
CA GLU A 116 19.00 -17.39 6.96
C GLU A 116 20.06 -16.29 7.18
N TYR A 117 19.77 -15.05 6.80
CA TYR A 117 20.71 -13.94 6.95
C TYR A 117 20.85 -13.49 8.41
N ASP A 118 21.93 -12.76 8.71
CA ASP A 118 22.17 -12.14 10.02
C ASP A 118 22.06 -10.61 9.93
N TYR A 119 21.85 -9.96 11.09
CA TYR A 119 21.84 -8.51 11.17
C TYR A 119 23.23 -7.94 10.81
N ARG A 120 23.23 -6.84 10.06
CA ARG A 120 24.43 -6.03 9.80
C ARG A 120 24.88 -5.30 11.06
N ASP A 121 26.13 -4.88 11.11
CA ASP A 121 26.74 -4.27 12.31
C ASP A 121 25.94 -3.07 12.84
N LYS A 122 25.55 -2.14 11.96
CA LYS A 122 24.73 -0.98 12.35
C LYS A 122 23.29 -1.33 12.75
N GLN A 123 22.74 -2.44 12.26
CA GLN A 123 21.46 -2.95 12.75
C GLN A 123 21.60 -3.56 14.14
N LYS A 124 22.71 -4.27 14.43
CA LYS A 124 23.01 -4.83 15.75
C LYS A 124 23.22 -3.71 16.78
N GLU A 125 23.94 -2.66 16.41
CA GLU A 125 24.13 -1.45 17.23
C GLU A 125 22.79 -0.81 17.60
N ALA A 126 21.91 -0.60 16.61
CA ALA A 126 20.58 -0.02 16.84
C ALA A 126 19.70 -0.91 17.72
N LEU A 127 19.66 -2.21 17.46
CA LEU A 127 18.89 -3.16 18.26
C LEU A 127 19.43 -3.26 19.70
N ALA A 128 20.74 -3.14 19.90
CA ALA A 128 21.36 -3.16 21.22
C ALA A 128 21.00 -1.91 22.03
N ALA A 129 21.09 -0.72 21.40
CA ALA A 129 20.67 0.54 22.02
C ALA A 129 19.18 0.50 22.42
N LEU A 130 18.31 0.10 21.49
CA LEU A 130 16.87 -0.07 21.77
C LEU A 130 16.62 -1.03 22.94
N GLN A 131 17.35 -2.15 23.03
CA GLN A 131 17.22 -3.10 24.15
C GLN A 131 17.61 -2.52 25.51
N LYS A 132 18.47 -1.49 25.56
CA LYS A 132 18.81 -0.78 26.81
C LYS A 132 17.75 0.23 27.24
N GLY A 133 16.73 0.49 26.42
CA GLY A 133 15.72 1.51 26.69
C GLY A 133 16.03 2.88 26.06
N GLU A 134 17.07 2.98 25.23
CA GLU A 134 17.51 4.23 24.59
C GLU A 134 16.61 4.62 23.42
N ASN A 135 16.45 5.94 23.20
CA ASN A 135 15.89 6.52 21.99
C ASN A 135 16.98 6.61 20.91
N VAL A 136 16.68 6.13 19.71
CA VAL A 136 17.69 5.97 18.66
C VAL A 136 17.33 6.78 17.42
N PHE A 137 18.29 7.52 16.88
CA PHE A 137 18.23 8.08 15.54
C PHE A 137 19.15 7.30 14.61
N CYS A 138 18.62 6.78 13.50
CA CYS A 138 19.35 5.89 12.61
C CYS A 138 19.35 6.42 11.17
N ILE A 139 20.53 6.74 10.64
CA ILE A 139 20.72 7.16 9.25
C ILE A 139 21.34 6.00 8.48
N MET A 140 20.56 5.36 7.62
CA MET A 140 21.01 4.24 6.80
C MET A 140 20.43 4.30 5.39
N GLY A 141 21.28 4.22 4.36
CA GLY A 141 20.87 4.26 2.97
C GLY A 141 19.79 3.22 2.58
N THR A 142 19.11 3.44 1.47
CA THR A 142 18.10 2.49 0.95
C THR A 142 18.72 1.13 0.68
N GLY A 143 18.00 0.06 1.04
CA GLY A 143 18.51 -1.32 0.92
C GLY A 143 19.51 -1.74 2.02
N ARG A 144 19.81 -0.87 3.00
CA ARG A 144 20.63 -1.22 4.18
C ARG A 144 19.84 -1.91 5.30
N GLY A 145 18.54 -2.12 5.10
CA GLY A 145 17.69 -2.91 5.98
C GLY A 145 17.14 -2.17 7.20
N LYS A 146 16.80 -0.89 7.08
CA LYS A 146 16.14 -0.09 8.14
C LYS A 146 14.93 -0.81 8.75
N SER A 147 14.10 -1.42 7.90
CA SER A 147 12.89 -2.13 8.32
C SER A 147 13.13 -3.34 9.21
N ALA A 148 14.28 -4.01 9.07
CA ALA A 148 14.64 -5.12 9.94
C ALA A 148 14.82 -4.67 11.39
N ILE A 149 15.30 -3.45 11.64
CA ILE A 149 15.49 -2.93 13.01
C ILE A 149 14.12 -2.80 13.69
N PHE A 150 13.22 -2.01 13.10
CA PHE A 150 11.96 -1.71 13.75
C PHE A 150 10.98 -2.88 13.73
N GLN A 151 10.96 -3.73 12.70
CA GLN A 151 10.11 -4.93 12.70
C GLN A 151 10.54 -5.90 13.79
N SER A 152 11.85 -6.13 13.94
CA SER A 152 12.36 -7.06 14.95
C SER A 152 12.11 -6.55 16.36
N TYR A 153 12.34 -5.26 16.59
CA TYR A 153 12.10 -4.68 17.90
C TYR A 153 10.60 -4.59 18.24
N SER A 154 9.74 -4.27 17.26
CA SER A 154 8.28 -4.30 17.44
C SER A 154 7.79 -5.68 17.84
N ALA A 155 8.26 -6.72 17.14
CA ALA A 155 7.90 -8.10 17.44
C ALA A 155 8.38 -8.53 18.83
N TYR A 156 9.61 -8.17 19.19
CA TYR A 156 10.16 -8.42 20.52
C TYR A 156 9.33 -7.74 21.62
N LEU A 157 8.96 -6.47 21.45
CA LEU A 157 8.15 -5.74 22.42
C LEU A 157 6.75 -6.34 22.58
N ALA A 158 6.11 -6.73 21.49
CA ALA A 158 4.78 -7.33 21.52
C ALA A 158 4.79 -8.72 22.21
N LEU A 159 5.78 -9.55 21.92
CA LEU A 159 5.91 -10.91 22.47
C LEU A 159 6.43 -10.93 23.91
N SER A 160 7.50 -10.17 24.21
CA SER A 160 8.16 -10.22 25.52
C SER A 160 7.60 -9.22 26.53
N GLN A 161 7.16 -8.03 26.09
CA GLN A 161 6.76 -6.94 26.99
C GLN A 161 5.27 -6.57 26.89
N LYS A 162 4.51 -7.21 25.98
CA LYS A 162 3.10 -6.87 25.69
C LYS A 162 2.90 -5.38 25.37
N LYS A 163 3.93 -4.75 24.80
CA LYS A 163 3.91 -3.34 24.39
C LYS A 163 3.60 -3.25 22.90
N ARG A 164 2.81 -2.24 22.54
CA ARG A 164 2.43 -1.97 21.15
C ARG A 164 3.36 -0.97 20.50
N THR A 165 3.46 -1.08 19.18
CA THR A 165 4.26 -0.18 18.35
C THR A 165 3.38 0.64 17.41
N VAL A 166 3.64 1.94 17.32
CA VAL A 166 3.12 2.79 16.24
C VAL A 166 4.26 3.10 15.28
N ILE A 167 4.05 2.83 13.99
CA ILE A 167 4.98 3.15 12.91
C ILE A 167 4.35 4.25 12.06
N VAL A 168 5.01 5.39 12.01
CA VAL A 168 4.56 6.58 11.30
C VAL A 168 5.32 6.66 9.98
N TYR A 169 4.58 6.73 8.88
CA TYR A 169 5.12 6.92 7.53
C TYR A 169 4.64 8.26 6.96
N PRO A 170 5.45 8.97 6.17
CA PRO A 170 5.10 10.30 5.65
C PRO A 170 3.92 10.32 4.69
N LEU A 171 3.69 9.24 3.97
CA LEU A 171 2.70 9.17 2.90
C LEU A 171 1.79 7.97 3.11
N ARG A 172 0.51 8.15 2.79
CA ARG A 172 -0.50 7.10 2.86
C ARG A 172 -0.20 5.94 1.91
N SER A 173 0.31 6.25 0.72
CA SER A 173 0.79 5.24 -0.25
C SER A 173 1.77 4.29 0.43
N LEU A 174 2.78 4.85 1.12
CA LEU A 174 3.79 4.06 1.82
C LEU A 174 3.20 3.21 2.95
N VAL A 175 2.19 3.70 3.69
CA VAL A 175 1.47 2.88 4.69
C VAL A 175 0.81 1.66 4.05
N ASN A 176 0.08 1.87 2.95
CA ASN A 176 -0.65 0.81 2.25
C ASN A 176 0.30 -0.26 1.71
N ASP A 177 1.42 0.20 1.18
CA ASP A 177 2.51 -0.57 0.61
C ASP A 177 3.20 -1.43 1.69
N GLN A 178 3.63 -0.83 2.80
CA GLN A 178 4.30 -1.57 3.89
C GLN A 178 3.37 -2.52 4.66
N TYR A 179 2.07 -2.20 4.75
CA TYR A 179 1.12 -2.97 5.54
C TYR A 179 0.98 -4.43 5.09
N ASN A 180 0.76 -4.68 3.80
CA ASN A 180 0.38 -6.02 3.36
C ASN A 180 1.47 -7.05 3.69
N ARG A 181 2.74 -6.69 3.44
CA ARG A 181 3.88 -7.58 3.69
C ARG A 181 4.20 -7.70 5.18
N MET A 182 4.10 -6.60 5.91
CA MET A 182 4.34 -6.62 7.36
C MET A 182 3.26 -7.42 8.09
N ALA A 183 1.99 -7.25 7.73
CA ALA A 183 0.88 -8.00 8.29
C ALA A 183 1.06 -9.50 8.03
N GLU A 184 1.36 -9.88 6.80
CA GLU A 184 1.63 -11.28 6.45
C GLU A 184 2.81 -11.85 7.24
N ARG A 185 3.97 -11.20 7.22
CA ARG A 185 5.18 -11.65 7.90
C ARG A 185 4.97 -11.78 9.42
N LEU A 186 4.43 -10.74 10.06
CA LEU A 186 4.24 -10.73 11.51
C LEU A 186 3.10 -11.66 11.96
N SER A 187 2.18 -12.03 11.07
CA SER A 187 1.13 -13.02 11.36
C SER A 187 1.71 -14.41 11.68
N HIS A 188 2.85 -14.79 11.10
CA HIS A 188 3.54 -16.05 11.41
C HIS A 188 4.06 -16.10 12.85
N LEU A 189 4.31 -14.92 13.43
CA LEU A 189 4.65 -14.72 14.84
C LEU A 189 3.40 -14.54 15.73
N GLY A 190 2.19 -14.67 15.16
CA GLY A 190 0.91 -14.44 15.84
C GLY A 190 0.59 -12.97 16.12
N LEU A 191 1.35 -12.04 15.54
CA LEU A 191 1.19 -10.62 15.78
C LEU A 191 0.21 -10.00 14.80
N ASP A 192 -0.68 -9.16 15.32
CA ASP A 192 -1.68 -8.47 14.52
C ASP A 192 -1.21 -7.07 14.11
N VAL A 193 -1.39 -6.74 12.83
CA VAL A 193 -0.95 -5.48 12.24
C VAL A 193 -2.17 -4.76 11.67
N VAL A 194 -2.29 -3.45 11.87
CA VAL A 194 -3.40 -2.64 11.37
C VAL A 194 -2.93 -1.35 10.69
N LYS A 195 -3.73 -0.85 9.74
CA LYS A 195 -3.57 0.49 9.15
C LYS A 195 -4.49 1.50 9.80
N ALA A 196 -3.99 2.71 9.96
CA ALA A 196 -4.70 3.83 10.54
C ALA A 196 -4.41 5.09 9.71
N THR A 197 -5.19 5.33 8.65
CA THR A 197 -5.02 6.46 7.70
C THR A 197 -6.36 7.12 7.40
N GLY A 198 -6.35 8.28 6.73
CA GLY A 198 -7.59 8.99 6.38
C GLY A 198 -8.50 8.26 5.39
N GLU A 199 -8.00 7.26 4.66
CA GLU A 199 -8.75 6.56 3.62
C GLU A 199 -9.79 5.56 4.11
N ILE A 200 -9.67 5.10 5.35
CA ILE A 200 -10.60 4.11 5.91
C ILE A 200 -12.02 4.69 5.98
N ASN A 201 -13.02 3.87 5.65
CA ASN A 201 -14.41 4.29 5.73
C ASN A 201 -14.90 4.32 7.19
N THR A 202 -16.10 4.85 7.42
CA THR A 202 -16.67 5.01 8.77
C THR A 202 -16.77 3.70 9.55
N GLU A 203 -17.14 2.59 8.89
CA GLU A 203 -17.25 1.28 9.53
C GLU A 203 -15.87 0.70 9.90
N GLU A 204 -14.91 0.77 8.97
CA GLU A 204 -13.51 0.38 9.19
C GLU A 204 -12.87 1.19 10.30
N ARG A 205 -13.16 2.49 10.38
CA ARG A 205 -12.69 3.39 11.42
C ARG A 205 -13.23 3.01 12.80
N ALA A 206 -14.53 2.70 12.88
CA ALA A 206 -15.15 2.24 14.13
C ALA A 206 -14.53 0.91 14.60
N GLU A 207 -14.29 -0.04 13.68
CA GLU A 207 -13.62 -1.30 13.98
C GLU A 207 -12.17 -1.10 14.42
N LEU A 208 -11.41 -0.24 13.73
CA LEU A 208 -10.04 0.11 14.14
C LEU A 208 -10.01 0.65 15.57
N TYR A 209 -10.89 1.60 15.90
CA TYR A 209 -10.95 2.18 17.24
C TYR A 209 -11.29 1.16 18.31
N ARG A 210 -12.25 0.27 18.03
CA ARG A 210 -12.60 -0.85 18.91
C ARG A 210 -11.39 -1.75 19.14
N ARG A 211 -10.67 -2.12 18.08
CA ARG A 211 -9.46 -2.98 18.16
C ARG A 211 -8.35 -2.33 18.98
N LEU A 212 -8.09 -1.04 18.77
CA LEU A 212 -7.06 -0.31 19.50
C LEU A 212 -7.41 -0.17 20.99
N LYS A 213 -8.69 0.08 21.32
CA LYS A 213 -9.17 0.14 22.70
C LYS A 213 -9.12 -1.21 23.42
N ASN A 214 -9.38 -2.29 22.70
CA ASN A 214 -9.39 -3.66 23.24
C ASN A 214 -8.00 -4.33 23.25
N ASN A 215 -6.94 -3.64 22.82
CA ASN A 215 -5.58 -4.18 22.72
C ASN A 215 -5.47 -5.37 21.76
N GLU A 216 -6.28 -5.38 20.70
CA GLU A 216 -6.32 -6.47 19.71
C GLU A 216 -5.23 -6.34 18.63
N ALA A 217 -4.60 -5.17 18.50
CA ALA A 217 -3.56 -4.89 17.50
C ALA A 217 -2.19 -4.65 18.15
N ASP A 218 -1.13 -5.24 17.59
CA ASP A 218 0.24 -5.16 18.11
C ASP A 218 1.07 -4.06 17.45
N VAL A 219 0.89 -3.89 16.14
CA VAL A 219 1.61 -2.91 15.34
C VAL A 219 0.60 -2.07 14.54
N ILE A 220 0.72 -0.75 14.65
CA ILE A 220 -0.16 0.20 13.97
C ILE A 220 0.67 0.99 12.96
N LEU A 221 0.35 0.90 11.67
CA LEU A 221 0.95 1.75 10.63
C LEU A 221 0.04 2.94 10.37
N THR A 222 0.58 4.15 10.40
CA THR A 222 -0.22 5.38 10.35
C THR A 222 0.50 6.53 9.66
N THR A 223 -0.24 7.59 9.34
CA THR A 223 0.29 8.87 8.88
C THR A 223 0.44 9.84 10.07
N PRO A 224 1.34 10.84 10.00
CA PRO A 224 1.48 11.85 11.05
C PRO A 224 0.16 12.54 11.38
N GLU A 225 -0.63 12.86 10.35
CA GLU A 225 -1.89 13.56 10.46
C GLU A 225 -2.93 12.69 11.20
N PHE A 226 -3.06 11.41 10.84
CA PHE A 226 -3.98 10.50 11.54
C PHE A 226 -3.54 10.30 13.00
N PHE A 227 -2.25 10.08 13.24
CA PHE A 227 -1.72 9.90 14.59
C PHE A 227 -2.01 11.12 15.47
N CYS A 228 -1.71 12.32 14.98
CA CYS A 228 -1.89 13.56 15.73
C CYS A 228 -3.36 13.89 16.02
N CYS A 229 -4.26 13.65 15.06
CA CYS A 229 -5.69 13.90 15.22
C CYS A 229 -6.35 12.91 16.20
N ASN A 230 -5.80 11.70 16.34
CA ASN A 230 -6.37 10.64 17.17
C ASN A 230 -5.57 10.38 18.46
N GLN A 231 -4.54 11.19 18.74
CA GLN A 231 -3.62 10.94 19.85
C GLN A 231 -4.35 10.95 21.20
N LYS A 232 -5.21 11.95 21.44
CA LYS A 232 -5.92 12.13 22.72
C LYS A 232 -7.08 11.16 22.93
N THR A 233 -7.56 10.53 21.88
CA THR A 233 -8.76 9.68 21.92
C THR A 233 -8.38 8.21 21.91
N VAL A 234 -7.73 7.75 20.83
CA VAL A 234 -7.54 6.33 20.58
C VAL A 234 -6.15 5.87 21.00
N PHE A 235 -5.12 6.68 20.71
CA PHE A 235 -3.74 6.28 21.00
C PHE A 235 -3.35 6.49 22.47
N ALA A 236 -3.99 7.41 23.19
CA ALA A 236 -3.77 7.62 24.63
C ALA A 236 -4.12 6.38 25.47
N GLU A 237 -5.16 5.64 25.09
CA GLU A 237 -5.56 4.39 25.73
C GLU A 237 -4.79 3.17 25.19
N ALA A 238 -4.04 3.35 24.10
CA ALA A 238 -3.42 2.27 23.34
C ALA A 238 -2.04 1.82 23.87
N GLN A 239 -1.71 2.01 25.15
CA GLN A 239 -0.49 1.49 25.83
C GLN A 239 0.75 1.38 24.91
N ILE A 240 1.03 2.44 24.15
CA ILE A 240 2.08 2.43 23.15
C ILE A 240 3.40 2.49 23.88
N GLY A 241 4.25 1.48 23.67
CA GLY A 241 5.57 1.42 24.28
C GLY A 241 6.68 1.91 23.37
N PHE A 242 6.40 1.99 22.06
CA PHE A 242 7.40 2.29 21.05
C PHE A 242 6.78 3.03 19.87
N VAL A 243 7.44 4.11 19.45
CA VAL A 243 7.08 4.86 18.24
C VAL A 243 8.26 4.81 17.27
N VAL A 244 7.94 4.48 16.02
CA VAL A 244 8.89 4.46 14.92
C VAL A 244 8.52 5.60 13.97
N LEU A 245 9.48 6.45 13.67
CA LEU A 245 9.37 7.52 12.67
C LEU A 245 10.20 7.11 11.47
N ASP A 246 9.57 6.51 10.47
CA ASP A 246 10.25 6.22 9.21
C ASP A 246 10.27 7.48 8.33
N GLU A 247 11.33 7.65 7.56
CA GLU A 247 11.64 8.90 6.84
C GLU A 247 11.65 10.14 7.74
N ALA A 248 12.35 10.03 8.86
CA ALA A 248 12.47 11.05 9.90
C ALA A 248 13.02 12.41 9.43
N HIS A 249 13.57 12.54 8.21
CA HIS A 249 13.93 13.85 7.65
C HIS A 249 12.72 14.80 7.51
N HIS A 250 11.50 14.26 7.41
CA HIS A 250 10.28 15.06 7.40
C HIS A 250 9.93 15.68 8.76
N LEU A 251 10.61 15.32 9.86
CA LEU A 251 10.39 15.96 11.17
C LEU A 251 10.73 17.46 11.17
N ALA A 252 11.60 17.91 10.26
CA ALA A 252 11.91 19.33 10.07
C ALA A 252 10.92 20.04 9.12
N ASP A 253 9.95 19.32 8.56
CA ASP A 253 9.00 19.87 7.58
C ASP A 253 8.03 20.86 8.25
N ARG A 254 7.51 21.80 7.45
CA ARG A 254 6.53 22.78 7.89
C ARG A 254 5.12 22.22 7.97
N ARG A 255 4.89 21.02 7.43
CA ARG A 255 3.60 20.31 7.49
C ARG A 255 3.06 20.24 8.91
N SER A 256 1.76 20.49 9.05
CA SER A 256 1.07 20.56 10.35
C SER A 256 1.14 19.21 11.09
N GLY A 257 1.09 18.08 10.38
CA GLY A 257 1.24 16.74 10.93
C GLY A 257 2.56 16.54 11.68
N TYR A 258 3.70 16.82 11.03
CA TYR A 258 5.02 16.65 11.64
C TYR A 258 5.33 17.67 12.75
N LYS A 259 4.87 18.93 12.64
CA LYS A 259 4.99 19.88 13.76
C LYS A 259 4.26 19.39 15.02
N ARG A 260 3.06 18.85 14.83
CA ARG A 260 2.25 18.28 15.92
C ARG A 260 2.90 17.02 16.48
N ILE A 261 3.44 16.14 15.63
CA ILE A 261 4.05 14.90 16.09
C ILE A 261 5.24 15.15 17.01
N VAL A 262 6.10 16.11 16.66
CA VAL A 262 7.22 16.53 17.52
C VAL A 262 6.74 16.94 18.90
N SER A 263 5.69 17.75 18.96
CA SER A 263 5.12 18.23 20.23
C SER A 263 4.55 17.08 21.06
N LEU A 264 3.89 16.11 20.42
CA LEU A 264 3.34 14.94 21.09
C LEU A 264 4.42 13.99 21.61
N LEU A 265 5.51 13.84 20.87
CA LEU A 265 6.59 12.93 21.21
C LEU A 265 7.51 13.46 22.32
N LYS A 266 7.57 14.78 22.53
CA LYS A 266 8.26 15.37 23.70
C LYS A 266 7.69 14.88 25.03
N GLU A 267 6.39 14.59 25.08
CA GLU A 267 5.70 14.11 26.29
C GLU A 267 5.54 12.57 26.31
N PHE A 268 6.01 11.88 25.25
CA PHE A 268 5.87 10.44 25.13
C PHE A 268 6.82 9.71 26.07
N LYS A 269 6.28 8.78 26.87
CA LYS A 269 7.02 8.02 27.89
C LYS A 269 7.60 6.70 27.40
N GLY A 270 7.31 6.31 26.15
CA GLY A 270 7.89 5.13 25.52
C GLY A 270 9.17 5.46 24.75
N GLN A 271 9.71 4.46 24.06
CA GLN A 271 10.91 4.63 23.25
C GLN A 271 10.59 5.17 21.85
N ILE A 272 11.50 5.95 21.29
CA ILE A 272 11.41 6.50 19.95
C ILE A 272 12.57 5.96 19.11
N LEU A 273 12.25 5.43 17.93
CA LEU A 273 13.21 5.13 16.87
C LEU A 273 12.90 6.01 15.67
N ALA A 274 13.81 6.89 15.30
CA ALA A 274 13.73 7.64 14.05
C ALA A 274 14.68 7.03 13.03
N LEU A 275 14.21 6.76 11.80
CA LEU A 275 15.05 6.25 10.73
C LEU A 275 14.92 7.08 9.47
N THR A 276 15.99 7.22 8.71
CA THR A 276 15.92 7.77 7.35
C THR A 276 17.09 7.32 6.48
N ALA A 277 16.92 7.43 5.16
CA ALA A 277 18.01 7.27 4.21
C ALA A 277 19.00 8.43 4.23
N THR A 278 18.51 9.66 4.41
CA THR A 278 19.27 10.88 4.20
C THR A 278 18.86 11.95 5.22
N MET A 279 19.84 12.71 5.70
CA MET A 279 19.69 13.71 6.76
C MET A 279 20.73 14.83 6.57
N PRO A 280 20.43 15.86 5.75
CA PRO A 280 21.26 17.06 5.65
C PRO A 280 21.49 17.73 7.01
N ALA A 281 22.66 18.35 7.20
CA ALA A 281 23.04 18.98 8.48
C ALA A 281 22.05 20.07 8.96
N GLU A 282 21.50 20.84 8.02
CA GLU A 282 20.49 21.87 8.31
C GLU A 282 19.15 21.31 8.79
N ILE A 283 18.81 20.09 8.35
CA ILE A 283 17.59 19.37 8.78
C ILE A 283 17.87 18.75 10.15
N TRP A 284 19.04 18.14 10.34
CA TRP A 284 19.46 17.58 11.62
C TRP A 284 19.41 18.60 12.75
N ALA A 285 19.96 19.80 12.54
CA ALA A 285 19.96 20.86 13.55
C ALA A 285 18.54 21.17 14.07
N LYS A 286 17.54 21.19 13.18
CA LYS A 286 16.13 21.44 13.56
C LYS A 286 15.51 20.28 14.34
N ILE A 287 15.91 19.05 14.04
CA ILE A 287 15.38 17.83 14.68
C ILE A 287 16.02 17.61 16.05
N GLY A 288 17.34 17.81 16.16
CA GLY A 288 18.08 17.66 17.41
C GLY A 288 17.59 18.60 18.51
N ASP A 289 17.15 19.81 18.15
CA ASP A 289 16.54 20.76 19.09
C ASP A 289 15.11 20.36 19.50
N SER A 290 14.48 19.46 18.74
CA SER A 290 13.06 19.14 18.83
C SER A 290 12.76 17.84 19.57
N LEU A 291 13.60 16.81 19.44
CA LEU A 291 13.43 15.52 20.11
C LEU A 291 14.77 15.02 20.65
N HIS A 292 14.73 14.43 21.85
CA HIS A 292 15.91 13.85 22.49
C HIS A 292 16.15 12.41 22.01
N PHE A 293 17.35 12.17 21.48
CA PHE A 293 17.84 10.86 21.10
C PHE A 293 19.12 10.57 21.89
N ASP A 294 19.21 9.39 22.48
CA ASP A 294 20.36 8.97 23.27
C ASP A 294 21.51 8.49 22.38
N GLU A 295 21.17 7.87 21.24
CA GLU A 295 22.15 7.31 20.30
C GLU A 295 21.87 7.77 18.87
N LEU A 296 22.94 8.20 18.17
CA LEU A 296 22.93 8.48 16.73
C LEU A 296 23.77 7.43 15.99
N ILE A 297 23.10 6.64 15.17
CA ILE A 297 23.72 5.54 14.43
C ILE A 297 23.74 5.89 12.95
N ILE A 298 24.95 6.00 12.39
CA ILE A 298 25.16 6.35 10.98
C ILE A 298 25.81 5.17 10.26
N ASP A 299 25.16 4.72 9.19
CA ASP A 299 25.71 3.79 8.21
C ASP A 299 26.14 4.55 6.96
N GLY A 300 27.40 4.99 6.92
CA GLY A 300 27.97 5.82 5.84
C GLY A 300 28.25 5.08 4.53
N HIS A 301 27.66 3.89 4.30
CA HIS A 301 27.98 3.07 3.13
C HIS A 301 27.54 3.73 1.80
N ILE A 302 28.49 3.82 0.86
CA ILE A 302 28.29 4.33 -0.50
C ILE A 302 28.20 3.16 -1.48
N ARG A 303 27.25 3.24 -2.41
CA ARG A 303 26.99 2.27 -3.48
C ARG A 303 27.63 2.73 -4.78
N GLU A 304 28.94 2.56 -4.86
CA GLU A 304 29.75 2.94 -6.04
C GLU A 304 29.41 2.13 -7.30
N ASN A 305 28.68 1.02 -7.12
CA ASN A 305 28.27 0.12 -8.20
C ASN A 305 27.06 0.61 -9.02
N LEU A 306 26.38 1.68 -8.59
CA LEU A 306 25.21 2.22 -9.26
C LEU A 306 25.60 3.23 -10.34
N ILE A 307 25.01 3.09 -11.53
CA ILE A 307 25.18 4.01 -12.64
C ILE A 307 23.82 4.55 -13.05
N LEU A 308 23.70 5.88 -13.08
CA LEU A 308 22.51 6.55 -13.58
C LEU A 308 22.68 6.79 -15.09
N ASP A 309 21.74 6.29 -15.88
CA ASP A 309 21.66 6.47 -17.32
C ASP A 309 20.45 7.38 -17.63
N ASP A 310 20.74 8.58 -18.11
CA ASP A 310 19.71 9.56 -18.42
C ASP A 310 19.20 9.41 -19.85
N CYS A 311 18.09 8.69 -20.00
CA CYS A 311 17.41 8.50 -21.26
C CYS A 311 16.16 9.40 -21.40
N ARG A 312 16.05 10.49 -20.61
CA ARG A 312 14.93 11.45 -20.65
C ARG A 312 14.96 12.21 -21.97
N GLY A 313 14.35 11.63 -23.00
CA GLY A 313 14.40 12.13 -24.38
C GLY A 313 14.18 11.06 -25.44
N VAL A 314 14.29 9.78 -25.06
CA VAL A 314 13.91 8.66 -25.92
C VAL A 314 12.46 8.80 -26.36
N LYS A 315 12.24 8.90 -27.68
CA LYS A 315 10.91 9.01 -28.28
C LYS A 315 10.19 7.66 -28.29
N GLU A 316 10.88 6.63 -28.77
CA GLU A 316 10.34 5.26 -28.90
C GLU A 316 10.71 4.40 -27.69
N LYS A 317 10.11 4.69 -26.53
CA LYS A 317 10.43 4.00 -25.27
C LYS A 317 10.28 2.46 -25.35
N ILE A 318 9.30 1.96 -26.13
CA ILE A 318 9.09 0.51 -26.31
C ILE A 318 10.22 -0.14 -27.12
N ALA A 319 10.75 0.55 -28.13
CA ALA A 319 11.89 0.05 -28.90
C ALA A 319 13.14 -0.03 -28.01
N TRP A 320 13.40 1.03 -27.25
CA TRP A 320 14.48 1.06 -26.26
C TRP A 320 14.38 -0.07 -25.22
N LEU A 321 13.18 -0.33 -24.68
CA LEU A 321 12.95 -1.46 -23.78
C LEU A 321 13.16 -2.82 -24.46
N SER A 322 12.90 -2.92 -25.76
CA SER A 322 13.09 -4.15 -26.53
C SER A 322 14.58 -4.45 -26.75
N GLU A 323 15.41 -3.41 -26.90
CA GLU A 323 16.87 -3.54 -26.92
C GLU A 323 17.39 -4.00 -25.56
N LEU A 324 16.94 -3.38 -24.46
CA LEU A 324 17.33 -3.79 -23.12
C LEU A 324 16.91 -5.23 -22.78
N LEU A 325 15.73 -5.66 -23.22
CA LEU A 325 15.25 -7.03 -23.05
C LEU A 325 16.20 -8.06 -23.69
N ALA A 326 16.88 -7.70 -24.78
CA ALA A 326 17.79 -8.61 -25.50
C ALA A 326 19.04 -8.97 -24.67
N GLU A 327 19.41 -8.16 -23.68
CA GLU A 327 20.52 -8.44 -22.76
C GLU A 327 20.21 -9.60 -21.80
N ASP A 328 18.94 -9.96 -21.61
CA ASP A 328 18.47 -11.04 -20.72
C ASP A 328 18.94 -10.92 -19.25
N GLU A 329 19.21 -9.69 -18.81
CA GLU A 329 19.58 -9.39 -17.43
C GLU A 329 18.34 -9.01 -16.60
N LYS A 330 18.37 -9.30 -15.29
CA LYS A 330 17.25 -9.01 -14.38
C LYS A 330 16.91 -7.52 -14.39
N THR A 331 15.74 -7.21 -14.92
CA THR A 331 15.26 -5.86 -15.20
C THR A 331 13.89 -5.64 -14.58
N ILE A 332 13.72 -4.49 -13.92
CA ILE A 332 12.43 -4.00 -13.45
C ILE A 332 12.10 -2.68 -14.14
N VAL A 333 10.91 -2.57 -14.73
CA VAL A 333 10.40 -1.36 -15.37
C VAL A 333 9.24 -0.81 -14.56
N TYR A 334 9.41 0.36 -13.94
CA TYR A 334 8.40 0.99 -13.10
C TYR A 334 7.47 1.93 -13.87
N VAL A 335 6.17 1.73 -13.69
CA VAL A 335 5.08 2.51 -14.30
C VAL A 335 4.00 2.90 -13.29
N ASN A 336 3.39 4.06 -13.47
CA ASN A 336 2.37 4.57 -12.53
C ASN A 336 0.97 3.93 -12.65
N SER A 337 0.73 2.94 -13.53
CA SER A 337 -0.60 2.32 -13.62
C SER A 337 -0.57 0.84 -13.99
N ARG A 338 -1.53 0.08 -13.43
CA ARG A 338 -1.74 -1.35 -13.68
C ARG A 338 -1.95 -1.64 -15.17
N ARG A 339 -2.80 -0.84 -15.81
CA ARG A 339 -3.07 -0.93 -17.25
C ARG A 339 -1.79 -0.77 -18.06
N LYS A 340 -0.97 0.22 -17.74
CA LYS A 340 0.29 0.43 -18.47
C LYS A 340 1.26 -0.72 -18.28
N ALA A 341 1.32 -1.32 -17.09
CA ALA A 341 2.18 -2.48 -16.84
C ALA A 341 1.83 -3.64 -17.78
N VAL A 342 0.53 -3.94 -17.90
CA VAL A 342 0.00 -4.98 -18.79
C VAL A 342 0.26 -4.64 -20.27
N GLU A 343 -0.02 -3.40 -20.69
CA GLU A 343 0.16 -2.95 -22.07
C GLU A 343 1.61 -3.02 -22.55
N ILE A 344 2.57 -2.60 -21.71
CA ILE A 344 3.99 -2.67 -22.06
C ILE A 344 4.44 -4.13 -22.12
N ALA A 345 4.06 -4.97 -21.14
CA ALA A 345 4.40 -6.39 -21.14
C ALA A 345 3.84 -7.12 -22.37
N GLN A 346 2.63 -6.78 -22.82
CA GLN A 346 2.07 -7.28 -24.09
C GLN A 346 2.88 -6.78 -25.29
N SER A 347 3.10 -5.46 -25.38
CA SER A 347 3.83 -4.85 -26.50
C SER A 347 5.24 -5.41 -26.68
N LEU A 348 5.95 -5.68 -25.57
CA LEU A 348 7.28 -6.29 -25.61
C LEU A 348 7.22 -7.75 -26.07
N ARG A 349 6.24 -8.54 -25.60
CA ARG A 349 6.06 -9.93 -26.05
C ARG A 349 5.71 -10.00 -27.54
N ASP A 350 4.90 -9.08 -28.04
CA ASP A 350 4.50 -9.03 -29.45
C ASP A 350 5.66 -8.66 -30.38
N ARG A 351 6.56 -7.77 -29.91
CA ARG A 351 7.74 -7.32 -30.67
C ARG A 351 8.94 -8.24 -30.57
N CYS A 352 9.02 -9.06 -29.51
CA CYS A 352 10.13 -9.96 -29.29
C CYS A 352 10.10 -11.10 -30.32
N GLY A 353 11.19 -11.31 -31.07
CA GLY A 353 11.30 -12.44 -32.00
C GLY A 353 11.71 -13.75 -31.33
N ASP A 354 12.24 -13.70 -30.11
CA ASP A 354 12.78 -14.84 -29.37
C ASP A 354 11.75 -15.39 -28.37
N GLU A 355 11.22 -16.58 -28.64
CA GLU A 355 10.25 -17.28 -27.77
C GLU A 355 10.78 -17.55 -26.36
N ARG A 356 12.10 -17.67 -26.19
CA ARG A 356 12.73 -17.83 -24.87
C ARG A 356 12.58 -16.56 -24.04
N LEU A 357 12.90 -15.40 -24.62
CA LEU A 357 12.80 -14.10 -23.94
C LEU A 357 11.34 -13.72 -23.68
N LYS A 358 10.40 -14.04 -24.59
CA LYS A 358 8.96 -13.83 -24.37
C LYS A 358 8.45 -14.42 -23.06
N ARG A 359 8.92 -15.62 -22.72
CA ARG A 359 8.50 -16.33 -21.49
C ARG A 359 9.08 -15.73 -20.21
N LYS A 360 10.11 -14.89 -20.33
CA LYS A 360 10.75 -14.20 -19.22
C LYS A 360 10.13 -12.83 -18.89
N ILE A 361 9.18 -12.36 -19.71
CA ILE A 361 8.46 -11.09 -19.53
C ILE A 361 7.21 -11.31 -18.68
N CYS A 362 7.08 -10.55 -17.61
CA CYS A 362 5.87 -10.54 -16.76
C CYS A 362 5.46 -9.13 -16.37
N TYR A 363 4.22 -8.96 -15.91
CA TYR A 363 3.74 -7.73 -15.28
C TYR A 363 3.38 -7.99 -13.82
N TYR A 364 3.55 -6.98 -12.97
CA TYR A 364 3.23 -7.07 -11.55
C TYR A 364 2.50 -5.81 -11.08
N HIS A 365 1.43 -5.98 -10.29
CA HIS A 365 0.74 -4.86 -9.67
C HIS A 365 -0.13 -5.32 -8.49
N GLY A 366 -0.53 -4.38 -7.62
CA GLY A 366 -1.36 -4.68 -6.44
C GLY A 366 -2.78 -5.22 -6.72
N GLY A 367 -3.22 -5.25 -7.98
CA GLY A 367 -4.47 -5.92 -8.37
C GLY A 367 -4.33 -7.43 -8.65
N LEU A 368 -3.12 -8.00 -8.55
CA LEU A 368 -2.91 -9.44 -8.69
C LEU A 368 -3.22 -10.17 -7.38
N GLU A 369 -3.70 -11.40 -7.49
CA GLU A 369 -3.88 -12.29 -6.34
C GLU A 369 -2.56 -12.49 -5.57
N ALA A 370 -2.66 -12.69 -4.25
CA ALA A 370 -1.46 -12.87 -3.41
C ALA A 370 -0.62 -14.08 -3.85
N SER A 371 -1.26 -15.17 -4.29
CA SER A 371 -0.58 -16.36 -4.81
C SER A 371 0.24 -16.06 -6.06
N ASP A 372 -0.31 -15.28 -6.98
CA ASP A 372 0.34 -14.94 -8.25
C ASP A 372 1.55 -14.03 -8.00
N ARG A 373 1.38 -13.05 -7.10
CA ARG A 373 2.48 -12.17 -6.68
C ARG A 373 3.64 -12.98 -6.09
N LYS A 374 3.37 -13.94 -5.21
CA LYS A 374 4.38 -14.83 -4.63
C LYS A 374 5.09 -15.68 -5.70
N MET A 375 4.34 -16.20 -6.67
CA MET A 375 4.91 -16.99 -7.77
C MET A 375 5.84 -16.13 -8.62
N ILE A 376 5.40 -14.95 -9.06
CA ILE A 376 6.22 -14.03 -9.86
C ILE A 376 7.49 -13.61 -9.11
N GLU A 377 7.38 -13.30 -7.82
CA GLU A 377 8.54 -12.97 -6.98
C GLU A 377 9.53 -14.12 -6.87
N LYS A 378 9.04 -15.36 -6.74
CA LYS A 378 9.87 -16.57 -6.74
C LYS A 378 10.56 -16.77 -8.08
N ASP A 379 9.80 -16.75 -9.17
CA ASP A 379 10.29 -17.00 -10.52
C ASP A 379 11.32 -15.94 -10.96
N PHE A 380 11.13 -14.68 -10.56
CA PHE A 380 12.11 -13.62 -10.80
C PHE A 380 13.37 -13.80 -9.95
N ARG A 381 13.24 -14.22 -8.68
CA ARG A 381 14.40 -14.52 -7.84
C ARG A 381 15.24 -15.66 -8.43
N GLU A 382 14.58 -16.72 -8.90
CA GLU A 382 15.20 -17.92 -9.49
C GLU A 382 15.69 -17.70 -10.94
N GLY A 383 15.42 -16.54 -11.55
CA GLY A 383 15.86 -16.22 -12.91
C GLY A 383 15.02 -16.87 -14.02
N ILE A 384 13.88 -17.48 -13.66
CA ILE A 384 12.87 -17.96 -14.61
C ILE A 384 12.26 -16.76 -15.34
N LEU A 385 11.98 -15.69 -14.60
CA LEU A 385 11.67 -14.37 -15.16
C LEU A 385 12.92 -13.48 -15.08
N SER A 386 13.16 -12.68 -16.10
CA SER A 386 14.23 -11.67 -16.11
C SER A 386 13.72 -10.26 -16.40
N PHE A 387 12.46 -10.07 -16.82
CA PHE A 387 11.96 -8.76 -17.20
C PHE A 387 10.56 -8.49 -16.63
N ILE A 388 10.47 -7.69 -15.57
CA ILE A 388 9.20 -7.37 -14.90
C ILE A 388 8.80 -5.93 -15.16
N ILE A 389 7.56 -5.73 -15.64
CA ILE A 389 6.94 -4.41 -15.73
C ILE A 389 6.00 -4.25 -14.54
N SER A 390 6.23 -3.27 -13.69
CA SER A 390 5.46 -3.15 -12.46
C SER A 390 5.07 -1.73 -12.07
N THR A 391 4.00 -1.61 -11.29
CA THR A 391 3.79 -0.45 -10.41
C THR A 391 4.75 -0.48 -9.22
N SER A 392 4.70 0.51 -8.33
CA SER A 392 5.47 0.53 -7.06
C SER A 392 5.38 -0.78 -6.25
N ALA A 393 4.22 -1.45 -6.33
CA ALA A 393 3.94 -2.74 -5.70
C ALA A 393 5.05 -3.82 -5.81
N PHE A 394 5.75 -3.92 -6.96
CA PHE A 394 6.91 -4.81 -7.06
C PHE A 394 8.12 -4.13 -6.43
N GLY A 395 8.12 -4.07 -5.11
CA GLY A 395 9.28 -3.56 -4.41
C GLY A 395 9.29 -3.68 -2.89
N GLU A 396 8.16 -3.47 -2.24
CA GLU A 396 8.06 -3.23 -0.79
C GLU A 396 8.53 -4.36 0.14
N GLY A 397 9.83 -4.60 0.35
CA GLY A 397 10.31 -5.76 1.11
C GLY A 397 10.56 -7.02 0.28
N ILE A 398 10.59 -6.89 -1.05
CA ILE A 398 11.30 -7.85 -1.91
C ILE A 398 12.78 -7.48 -1.85
N ASP A 399 13.61 -8.42 -1.41
CA ASP A 399 15.05 -8.31 -1.45
C ASP A 399 15.60 -9.28 -2.50
N ILE A 400 15.94 -8.73 -3.66
CA ILE A 400 16.57 -9.46 -4.77
C ILE A 400 17.86 -8.71 -5.05
N GLY A 401 18.98 -9.38 -4.75
CA GLY A 401 20.31 -8.77 -4.73
C GLY A 401 20.80 -8.34 -6.11
N ASP A 402 20.49 -9.14 -7.12
CA ASP A 402 21.13 -9.16 -8.44
C ASP A 402 20.29 -8.49 -9.54
N ILE A 403 19.43 -7.53 -9.18
CA ILE A 403 18.71 -6.73 -10.18
C ILE A 403 19.73 -5.86 -10.91
N LYS A 404 19.90 -6.09 -12.21
CA LYS A 404 20.88 -5.40 -13.03
C LYS A 404 20.40 -4.05 -13.51
N HIS A 405 19.13 -3.97 -13.91
CA HIS A 405 18.53 -2.76 -14.46
C HIS A 405 17.25 -2.39 -13.72
N VAL A 406 17.16 -1.12 -13.34
CA VAL A 406 15.91 -0.49 -12.92
C VAL A 406 15.59 0.62 -13.91
N VAL A 407 14.40 0.56 -14.51
CA VAL A 407 13.93 1.53 -15.49
C VAL A 407 12.78 2.32 -14.90
N LEU A 408 12.96 3.62 -14.72
CA LEU A 408 11.90 4.54 -14.33
C LEU A 408 11.19 5.04 -15.60
N TYR A 409 10.21 4.27 -16.07
CA TYR A 409 9.48 4.56 -17.30
C TYR A 409 8.56 5.78 -17.17
N HIS A 410 7.94 5.93 -16.01
CA HIS A 410 7.18 7.12 -15.61
C HIS A 410 7.88 7.83 -14.44
N LEU A 411 7.53 9.11 -14.26
CA LEU A 411 8.02 9.95 -13.17
C LEU A 411 7.39 9.49 -11.85
N SER A 412 8.22 9.30 -10.81
CA SER A 412 7.76 9.03 -9.44
C SER A 412 6.96 10.21 -8.85
N PHE A 413 6.20 9.95 -7.79
CA PHE A 413 5.42 10.95 -7.06
C PHE A 413 6.21 11.64 -5.96
N SER A 414 7.36 11.10 -5.54
CA SER A 414 8.21 11.73 -4.53
C SER A 414 9.67 11.28 -4.64
N CYS A 415 10.55 11.97 -3.91
CA CYS A 415 11.96 11.61 -3.80
C CYS A 415 12.15 10.27 -3.10
N GLU A 416 11.31 9.98 -2.10
CA GLU A 416 11.31 8.72 -1.36
C GLU A 416 10.94 7.56 -2.29
N GLU A 417 9.89 7.72 -3.11
CA GLU A 417 9.53 6.71 -4.10
C GLU A 417 10.67 6.50 -5.10
N TYR A 418 11.24 7.58 -5.65
CA TYR A 418 12.42 7.49 -6.52
C TYR A 418 13.55 6.68 -5.87
N ASN A 419 13.90 7.02 -4.62
CA ASN A 419 14.96 6.35 -3.88
C ASN A 419 14.66 4.86 -3.63
N GLN A 420 13.42 4.52 -3.29
CA GLN A 420 13.00 3.14 -3.04
C GLN A 420 12.97 2.28 -4.31
N LEU A 421 12.54 2.85 -5.44
CA LEU A 421 12.48 2.15 -6.72
C LEU A 421 13.88 2.00 -7.33
N ALA A 422 14.60 3.11 -7.48
CA ALA A 422 15.95 3.14 -8.06
C ALA A 422 16.97 2.36 -7.21
N GLY A 423 16.87 2.43 -5.87
CA GLY A 423 17.75 1.74 -4.93
C GLY A 423 17.68 0.21 -4.94
N ARG A 424 16.93 -0.40 -5.86
CA ARG A 424 16.83 -1.86 -6.03
C ARG A 424 17.92 -2.45 -6.90
N ALA A 425 18.42 -1.67 -7.86
CA ALA A 425 19.51 -2.09 -8.73
C ALA A 425 20.72 -2.48 -7.88
N GLY A 426 21.43 -3.56 -8.18
CA GLY A 426 22.77 -3.89 -7.67
C GLY A 426 22.92 -3.96 -6.15
N ARG A 427 22.00 -4.62 -5.43
CA ARG A 427 22.11 -4.81 -3.97
C ARG A 427 23.19 -5.83 -3.57
N ASN A 428 23.58 -6.69 -4.50
CA ASN A 428 24.72 -7.61 -4.39
C ASN A 428 26.09 -6.90 -4.52
N GLY A 429 26.11 -5.60 -4.82
CA GLY A 429 27.34 -4.81 -5.00
C GLY A 429 27.91 -4.88 -6.42
N GLU A 430 27.32 -5.64 -7.33
CA GLU A 430 27.74 -5.67 -8.73
C GLU A 430 27.24 -4.45 -9.50
N LYS A 431 27.95 -4.09 -10.58
CA LYS A 431 27.60 -2.97 -11.45
C LYS A 431 26.15 -3.09 -11.92
N ALA A 432 25.34 -2.06 -11.66
CA ALA A 432 23.93 -2.02 -12.02
C ALA A 432 23.50 -0.63 -12.49
N TYR A 433 22.44 -0.57 -13.27
CA TYR A 433 22.02 0.62 -14.01
C TYR A 433 20.61 1.08 -13.63
N ILE A 434 20.44 2.39 -13.59
CA ILE A 434 19.18 3.06 -13.32
C ILE A 434 18.88 3.96 -14.51
N HIS A 435 17.87 3.60 -15.30
CA HIS A 435 17.54 4.29 -16.54
C HIS A 435 16.34 5.22 -16.32
N LEU A 436 16.53 6.50 -16.62
CA LEU A 436 15.47 7.51 -16.52
C LEU A 436 14.79 7.68 -17.88
N LEU A 437 13.52 7.30 -18.00
CA LEU A 437 12.78 7.39 -19.28
C LEU A 437 11.62 8.39 -19.24
N TYR A 438 11.29 8.96 -18.08
CA TYR A 438 10.19 9.89 -17.95
C TYR A 438 10.43 11.23 -18.68
N ASN A 439 9.36 11.99 -18.91
CA ASN A 439 9.40 13.28 -19.57
C ASN A 439 8.34 14.25 -19.02
N GLU A 440 8.29 15.46 -19.55
CA GLU A 440 7.33 16.51 -19.13
C GLU A 440 5.85 16.09 -19.22
N ARG A 441 5.48 15.13 -20.07
CA ARG A 441 4.10 14.62 -20.10
C ARG A 441 3.78 13.81 -18.84
N ASP A 442 4.76 13.08 -18.31
CA ASP A 442 4.63 12.37 -17.05
C ASP A 442 4.43 13.35 -15.89
N LYS A 443 5.11 14.51 -15.94
CA LYS A 443 4.89 15.60 -14.98
C LYS A 443 3.43 16.06 -14.97
N ASN A 444 2.93 16.47 -16.13
CA ASN A 444 1.55 16.93 -16.28
C ASN A 444 0.51 15.86 -15.87
N LEU A 445 0.79 14.58 -16.13
CA LEU A 445 -0.09 13.48 -15.74
C LEU A 445 -0.12 13.28 -14.21
N ASN A 446 1.03 13.29 -13.55
CA ASN A 446 1.10 13.19 -12.09
C ASN A 446 0.41 14.39 -11.43
N GLU A 447 0.59 15.60 -11.96
CA GLU A 447 -0.10 16.80 -11.47
C GLU A 447 -1.63 16.68 -11.57
N LEU A 448 -2.13 16.12 -12.69
CA LEU A 448 -3.55 15.86 -12.88
C LEU A 448 -4.06 14.86 -11.83
N LEU A 449 -3.37 13.73 -11.64
CA LEU A 449 -3.74 12.70 -10.67
C LEU A 449 -3.75 13.24 -9.23
N LEU A 450 -2.72 14.00 -8.85
CA LEU A 450 -2.63 14.63 -7.53
C LEU A 450 -3.76 15.65 -7.31
N SER A 451 -4.17 16.38 -8.35
CA SER A 451 -5.26 17.35 -8.22
C SER A 451 -6.64 16.70 -7.98
N GLU A 452 -6.81 15.41 -8.32
CA GLU A 452 -8.01 14.65 -7.96
C GLU A 452 -8.07 14.38 -6.45
N ASN A 453 -6.92 14.14 -5.81
CA ASN A 453 -6.78 13.88 -4.38
C ASN A 453 -6.56 15.15 -3.54
N CYS A 454 -6.11 16.24 -4.15
CA CYS A 454 -5.84 17.52 -3.49
C CYS A 454 -6.60 18.64 -4.22
N PRO A 455 -7.94 18.68 -4.13
CA PRO A 455 -8.72 19.73 -4.76
C PRO A 455 -8.44 21.07 -4.07
N ASN A 456 -8.34 22.15 -4.84
CA ASN A 456 -8.33 23.47 -4.22
C ASN A 456 -9.71 23.81 -3.63
N ARG A 457 -9.75 24.83 -2.76
CA ARG A 457 -10.98 25.27 -2.10
C ARG A 457 -12.08 25.65 -3.10
N GLU A 458 -11.73 26.22 -4.24
CA GLU A 458 -12.70 26.66 -5.25
C GLU A 458 -13.43 25.47 -5.89
N LEU A 459 -12.70 24.40 -6.21
CA LEU A 459 -13.26 23.15 -6.75
C LEU A 459 -14.17 22.47 -5.73
N LEU A 460 -13.76 22.40 -4.46
CA LEU A 460 -14.61 21.88 -3.38
C LEU A 460 -15.89 22.71 -3.25
N VAL A 461 -15.81 24.04 -3.23
CA VAL A 461 -17.00 24.91 -3.15
C VAL A 461 -17.92 24.71 -4.36
N ALA A 462 -17.37 24.62 -5.57
CA ALA A 462 -18.14 24.36 -6.77
C ALA A 462 -18.86 23.01 -6.71
N PHE A 463 -18.14 21.96 -6.26
CA PHE A 463 -18.70 20.62 -6.14
C PHE A 463 -19.78 20.55 -5.06
N TYR A 464 -19.58 21.17 -3.90
CA TYR A 464 -20.59 21.24 -2.84
C TYR A 464 -21.87 21.96 -3.30
N LYS A 465 -21.74 23.07 -4.04
CA LYS A 465 -22.89 23.76 -4.64
C LYS A 465 -23.65 22.86 -5.62
N ALA A 466 -22.93 22.10 -6.44
CA ALA A 466 -23.55 21.15 -7.36
C ALA A 466 -24.28 20.02 -6.61
N LEU A 467 -23.70 19.47 -5.54
CA LEU A 467 -24.37 18.49 -4.68
C LEU A 467 -25.67 19.08 -4.11
N ARG A 468 -25.64 20.29 -3.56
CA ARG A 468 -26.85 20.95 -3.03
C ARG A 468 -27.94 21.15 -4.09
N ALA A 469 -27.56 21.42 -5.33
CA ALA A 469 -28.51 21.55 -6.44
C ALA A 469 -29.12 20.21 -6.88
N LEU A 470 -28.35 19.12 -6.77
CA LEU A 470 -28.80 17.76 -7.12
C LEU A 470 -29.65 17.11 -6.02
N GLY A 471 -29.43 17.49 -4.76
CA GLY A 471 -30.13 16.92 -3.61
C GLY A 471 -31.60 17.34 -3.54
N ARG A 472 -32.52 16.36 -3.57
CA ARG A 472 -33.94 16.60 -3.29
C ARG A 472 -34.16 16.39 -1.79
N LYS A 473 -34.61 17.43 -1.06
CA LYS A 473 -34.69 17.42 0.42
C LYS A 473 -33.36 17.08 1.12
N GLY A 474 -32.22 17.44 0.51
CA GLY A 474 -30.89 17.15 1.05
C GLY A 474 -30.38 15.73 0.76
N GLU A 475 -31.14 14.88 0.07
CA GLU A 475 -30.72 13.51 -0.25
C GLU A 475 -30.29 13.34 -1.72
N ILE A 476 -29.18 12.63 -1.94
CA ILE A 476 -28.70 12.24 -3.28
C ILE A 476 -28.43 10.74 -3.33
N THR A 477 -28.99 10.05 -4.33
CA THR A 477 -28.81 8.59 -4.53
C THR A 477 -27.95 8.24 -5.75
N LEU A 478 -27.26 9.24 -6.32
CA LEU A 478 -26.42 9.08 -7.51
C LEU A 478 -25.13 8.34 -7.16
N THR A 479 -24.64 7.52 -8.09
CA THR A 479 -23.31 6.89 -7.99
C THR A 479 -22.20 7.94 -8.18
N ASN A 480 -20.95 7.58 -7.82
CA ASN A 480 -19.81 8.48 -8.03
C ASN A 480 -19.62 8.80 -9.53
N ALA A 481 -19.75 7.80 -10.41
CA ALA A 481 -19.72 8.00 -11.86
C ALA A 481 -20.81 8.96 -12.35
N GLN A 482 -22.04 8.82 -11.84
CA GLN A 482 -23.15 9.71 -12.20
C GLN A 482 -22.91 11.12 -11.68
N LEU A 483 -22.41 11.30 -10.45
CA LEU A 483 -22.05 12.60 -9.89
C LEU A 483 -20.95 13.28 -10.72
N ALA A 484 -19.91 12.54 -11.09
CA ALA A 484 -18.86 13.04 -11.96
C ALA A 484 -19.44 13.51 -13.31
N GLN A 485 -20.40 12.75 -13.86
CA GLN A 485 -21.10 13.14 -15.08
C GLN A 485 -21.94 14.42 -14.93
N HIS A 486 -22.67 14.58 -13.83
CA HIS A 486 -23.47 15.78 -13.56
C HIS A 486 -22.63 17.01 -13.23
N THR A 487 -21.36 16.80 -12.84
CA THR A 487 -20.44 17.86 -12.43
C THR A 487 -19.26 18.05 -13.39
N LYS A 488 -19.36 17.55 -14.63
CA LYS A 488 -18.33 17.65 -15.69
C LYS A 488 -17.77 19.05 -15.96
N GLY A 489 -18.49 20.11 -15.58
CA GLY A 489 -18.01 21.50 -15.68
C GLY A 489 -16.92 21.85 -14.66
N ILE A 490 -16.70 21.01 -13.65
CA ILE A 490 -15.65 21.17 -12.65
C ILE A 490 -14.36 20.54 -13.19
N LYS A 491 -13.28 21.32 -13.17
CA LYS A 491 -11.96 20.87 -13.64
C LYS A 491 -11.50 19.65 -12.84
N ASN A 492 -10.92 18.67 -13.55
CA ASN A 492 -10.33 17.44 -12.99
C ASN A 492 -11.31 16.56 -12.19
N ILE A 493 -12.62 16.67 -12.49
CA ILE A 493 -13.60 15.78 -11.89
C ILE A 493 -13.56 14.38 -12.53
N SER A 494 -13.39 13.37 -11.70
CA SER A 494 -13.41 11.95 -12.06
C SER A 494 -14.27 11.19 -11.04
N GLU A 495 -14.56 9.92 -11.31
CA GLU A 495 -15.23 9.06 -10.32
C GLU A 495 -14.42 8.95 -9.01
N ASN A 496 -13.09 8.89 -9.13
CA ASN A 496 -12.17 8.85 -7.99
C ASN A 496 -12.17 10.18 -7.23
N ALA A 497 -12.11 11.32 -7.95
CA ALA A 497 -12.19 12.64 -7.35
C ALA A 497 -13.48 12.80 -6.55
N VAL A 498 -14.63 12.38 -7.11
CA VAL A 498 -15.92 12.40 -6.39
C VAL A 498 -15.86 11.58 -5.11
N SER A 499 -15.31 10.36 -5.17
CA SER A 499 -15.16 9.50 -4.00
C SER A 499 -14.35 10.19 -2.90
N HIS A 500 -13.22 10.79 -3.29
CA HIS A 500 -12.31 11.47 -2.38
C HIS A 500 -12.93 12.74 -1.78
N TRP A 501 -13.53 13.60 -2.60
CA TRP A 501 -14.10 14.88 -2.17
C TRP A 501 -15.33 14.70 -1.27
N LEU A 502 -16.14 13.67 -1.52
CA LEU A 502 -17.21 13.29 -0.60
C LEU A 502 -16.66 12.84 0.76
N GLY A 503 -15.52 12.16 0.78
CA GLY A 503 -14.83 11.80 2.03
C GLY A 503 -14.37 13.04 2.81
N ILE A 504 -13.83 14.06 2.13
CA ILE A 504 -13.46 15.35 2.75
C ILE A 504 -14.69 16.00 3.40
N PHE A 505 -15.82 16.09 2.67
CA PHE A 505 -17.03 16.68 3.24
C PHE A 505 -17.65 15.89 4.39
N GLU A 506 -17.51 14.57 4.38
CA GLU A 506 -17.95 13.72 5.49
C GLU A 506 -17.11 13.98 6.75
N GLU A 507 -15.79 14.10 6.62
CA GLU A 507 -14.90 14.45 7.74
C GLU A 507 -15.19 15.84 8.32
N LEU A 508 -15.57 16.79 7.46
CA LEU A 508 -15.93 18.15 7.86
C LEU A 508 -17.40 18.31 8.30
N ASN A 509 -18.18 17.22 8.37
CA ASN A 509 -19.61 17.20 8.71
C ASN A 509 -20.52 18.03 7.78
N PHE A 510 -20.12 18.21 6.52
CA PHE A 510 -20.95 18.83 5.48
C PHE A 510 -21.97 17.85 4.88
N LEU A 511 -21.70 16.55 4.97
CA LEU A 511 -22.60 15.49 4.55
C LEU A 511 -22.35 14.20 5.34
N SER A 512 -23.27 13.25 5.23
CA SER A 512 -23.05 11.86 5.62
C SER A 512 -23.42 10.92 4.48
N ARG A 513 -22.88 9.70 4.49
CA ARG A 513 -23.23 8.66 3.53
C ARG A 513 -23.83 7.47 4.26
N GLU A 514 -25.06 7.12 3.89
CA GLU A 514 -25.76 5.95 4.40
C GLU A 514 -25.87 4.89 3.30
N THR A 515 -25.76 3.62 3.69
CA THR A 515 -25.98 2.49 2.77
C THR A 515 -27.03 1.58 3.38
N SER A 516 -28.16 1.39 2.68
CA SER A 516 -29.22 0.46 3.06
C SER A 516 -29.46 -0.53 1.92
N GLY A 517 -29.05 -1.79 2.14
CA GLY A 517 -29.03 -2.81 1.09
C GLY A 517 -28.05 -2.43 -0.04
N SER A 518 -28.55 -2.36 -1.28
CA SER A 518 -27.78 -1.90 -2.45
C SER A 518 -27.88 -0.39 -2.70
N LYS A 519 -28.66 0.34 -1.89
CA LYS A 519 -28.93 1.76 -2.11
C LYS A 519 -28.04 2.60 -1.19
N ARG A 520 -27.18 3.39 -1.80
CA ARG A 520 -26.40 4.44 -1.13
C ARG A 520 -27.14 5.77 -1.23
N THR A 521 -27.21 6.48 -0.11
CA THR A 521 -27.76 7.84 -0.02
C THR A 521 -26.71 8.77 0.59
N ILE A 522 -26.50 9.92 -0.02
CA ILE A 522 -25.71 11.02 0.51
C ILE A 522 -26.71 12.02 1.12
N ILE A 523 -26.55 12.32 2.40
CA ILE A 523 -27.41 13.26 3.13
C ILE A 523 -26.59 14.52 3.37
N ILE A 524 -27.01 15.63 2.78
CA ILE A 524 -26.35 16.92 2.93
C ILE A 524 -26.79 17.55 4.26
N ASN A 525 -25.82 18.04 5.03
CA ASN A 525 -26.11 18.83 6.22
C ASN A 525 -26.66 20.21 5.80
N GLU A 526 -27.86 20.57 6.25
CA GLU A 526 -28.51 21.83 5.85
C GLU A 526 -27.85 23.08 6.45
N LYS A 527 -27.17 22.93 7.60
CA LYS A 527 -26.49 24.03 8.33
C LYS A 527 -25.12 23.58 8.84
N PRO A 528 -24.15 23.34 7.95
CA PRO A 528 -22.79 23.02 8.39
C PRO A 528 -22.20 24.23 9.12
N SER A 529 -21.46 23.96 10.20
CA SER A 529 -20.66 24.98 10.88
C SER A 529 -19.58 25.52 9.93
N LYS A 530 -19.06 26.71 10.22
CA LYS A 530 -17.84 27.18 9.56
C LYS A 530 -16.69 26.32 10.05
N THR A 531 -16.06 25.58 9.14
CA THR A 531 -14.99 24.62 9.44
C THR A 531 -13.74 24.97 8.64
N ASP A 532 -12.56 24.69 9.19
CA ASP A 532 -11.30 24.77 8.45
C ASP A 532 -11.11 23.51 7.59
N LEU A 533 -10.62 23.64 6.36
CA LEU A 533 -10.31 22.47 5.52
C LEU A 533 -9.19 21.63 6.13
N GLU A 534 -8.30 22.24 6.91
CA GLU A 534 -7.24 21.53 7.63
C GLU A 534 -7.76 20.58 8.72
N GLU A 535 -9.04 20.65 9.07
CA GLU A 535 -9.69 19.66 9.94
C GLU A 535 -9.96 18.33 9.21
N SER A 536 -9.96 18.32 7.87
CA SER A 536 -10.05 17.09 7.09
C SER A 536 -8.67 16.43 6.97
N LEU A 537 -8.61 15.19 7.41
CA LEU A 537 -7.43 14.36 7.29
C LEU A 537 -7.12 14.03 5.82
N ARG A 538 -8.14 13.68 5.03
CA ARG A 538 -7.97 13.44 3.59
C ARG A 538 -7.40 14.66 2.85
N TYR A 539 -7.90 15.84 3.20
CA TYR A 539 -7.43 17.09 2.60
C TYR A 539 -5.97 17.39 2.93
N THR A 540 -5.59 17.27 4.21
CA THR A 540 -4.23 17.53 4.66
C THR A 540 -3.22 16.51 4.12
N GLU A 541 -3.59 15.22 4.06
CA GLU A 541 -2.77 14.18 3.39
C GLU A 541 -2.58 14.52 1.89
N GLY A 542 -3.63 14.96 1.19
CA GLY A 542 -3.55 15.34 -0.23
C GLY A 542 -2.62 16.54 -0.48
N ILE A 543 -2.65 17.56 0.38
CA ILE A 543 -1.72 18.69 0.31
C ILE A 543 -0.28 18.21 0.51
N ALA A 544 -0.04 17.36 1.51
CA ALA A 544 1.29 16.83 1.79
C ALA A 544 1.85 16.04 0.59
N GLU A 545 1.05 15.17 -0.02
CA GLU A 545 1.42 14.44 -1.25
C GLU A 545 1.79 15.41 -2.39
N ARG A 546 1.06 16.52 -2.53
CA ARG A 546 1.32 17.54 -3.56
C ARG A 546 2.62 18.29 -3.32
N GLU A 547 2.87 18.73 -2.09
CA GLU A 547 4.10 19.46 -1.73
C GLU A 547 5.36 18.60 -1.94
N GLU A 548 5.31 17.32 -1.56
CA GLU A 548 6.42 16.38 -1.81
C GLU A 548 6.65 16.14 -3.29
N TYR A 549 5.57 16.03 -4.07
CA TYR A 549 5.68 15.92 -5.52
C TYR A 549 6.31 17.15 -6.16
N ASP A 550 5.89 18.36 -5.78
CA ASP A 550 6.40 19.58 -6.38
C ASP A 550 7.92 19.74 -6.10
N LYS A 551 8.38 19.43 -4.88
CA LYS A 551 9.82 19.38 -4.53
C LYS A 551 10.58 18.35 -5.39
N TYR A 552 10.04 17.15 -5.53
CA TYR A 552 10.67 16.09 -6.32
C TYR A 552 10.69 16.42 -7.81
N ALA A 553 9.61 16.98 -8.35
CA ALA A 553 9.52 17.32 -9.77
C ALA A 553 10.61 18.33 -10.18
N GLU A 554 10.98 19.26 -9.30
CA GLU A 554 12.12 20.15 -9.55
C GLU A 554 13.44 19.36 -9.66
N LEU A 555 13.72 18.49 -8.69
CA LEU A 555 14.91 17.63 -8.66
C LEU A 555 14.97 16.70 -9.88
N ALA A 556 13.85 16.04 -10.20
CA ALA A 556 13.74 15.03 -11.24
C ALA A 556 13.99 15.56 -12.66
N PHE A 557 13.96 16.88 -12.89
CA PHE A 557 14.27 17.47 -14.20
C PHE A 557 15.58 18.28 -14.21
N ILE A 558 16.38 18.19 -13.13
CA ILE A 558 17.73 18.75 -13.13
C ILE A 558 18.61 18.03 -14.18
N LYS A 559 19.44 18.79 -14.88
CA LYS A 559 20.39 18.29 -15.90
C LYS A 559 21.59 17.57 -15.30
N ASP A 560 21.98 17.97 -14.10
CA ASP A 560 23.04 17.36 -13.31
C ASP A 560 22.55 16.01 -12.75
N THR A 561 22.93 14.93 -13.42
CA THR A 561 22.60 13.54 -13.08
C THR A 561 23.32 13.06 -11.83
N ASP A 562 24.44 13.66 -11.46
CA ASP A 562 25.20 13.27 -10.28
C ASP A 562 24.41 13.58 -9.02
N LYS A 563 23.68 14.69 -8.98
CA LYS A 563 22.75 15.01 -7.88
C LYS A 563 21.63 13.99 -7.71
N LEU A 564 21.09 13.46 -8.81
CA LEU A 564 20.08 12.40 -8.76
C LEU A 564 20.69 11.08 -8.25
N LEU A 565 21.90 10.75 -8.71
CA LEU A 565 22.62 9.56 -8.26
C LEU A 565 23.03 9.66 -6.77
N GLU A 566 23.43 10.84 -6.30
CA GLU A 566 23.77 11.07 -4.89
C GLU A 566 22.57 10.90 -3.95
N ALA A 567 21.35 11.16 -4.41
CA ALA A 567 20.14 10.92 -3.63
C ALA A 567 19.91 9.44 -3.30
N ILE A 568 20.50 8.51 -4.09
CA ILE A 568 20.27 7.07 -3.98
C ILE A 568 21.50 6.25 -3.60
N ASN A 569 22.70 6.70 -3.99
CA ASN A 569 23.90 5.89 -3.86
C ASN A 569 24.60 6.09 -2.51
N ARG A 570 24.24 7.12 -1.74
CA ARG A 570 24.83 7.40 -0.42
C ARG A 570 23.79 7.97 0.53
N PRO A 571 23.93 7.70 1.83
CA PRO A 571 23.21 8.46 2.84
C PRO A 571 23.84 9.84 2.94
N ILE A 572 23.00 10.87 2.97
CA ILE A 572 23.41 12.22 3.35
C ILE A 572 23.35 12.26 4.88
N PHE A 573 24.38 12.76 5.56
CA PHE A 573 24.38 12.89 7.01
C PHE A 573 25.26 14.05 7.45
N PRO A 574 25.07 14.59 8.67
CA PRO A 574 25.83 15.74 9.14
C PRO A 574 27.26 15.30 9.50
N HIS A 575 28.27 15.87 8.85
CA HIS A 575 29.68 15.50 9.09
C HIS A 575 30.26 16.02 10.42
N SER A 576 29.57 16.94 11.09
CA SER A 576 30.05 17.63 12.29
C SER A 576 29.61 17.02 13.62
N ILE A 577 29.13 15.76 13.65
CA ILE A 577 28.60 15.14 14.89
C ILE A 577 29.65 14.32 15.65
N ASN A 578 30.85 14.12 15.08
CA ASN A 578 31.92 13.34 15.71
C ASN A 578 33.02 14.20 16.39
N ASN A 579 32.68 15.36 16.94
CA ASN A 579 33.59 16.12 17.81
C ASN A 579 33.05 16.24 19.22
#